data_AF-U2SVN0-F1
#
_entry.id   AF-U2SVN0-F1
#
_cell.length_a   1.000
_cell.length_b   1.000
_cell.length_c   1.000
_cell.angle_alpha   90.00
_cell.angle_beta   90.00
_cell.angle_gamma   90.00
#
_symmetry.space_group_name_H-M   'P 1'
#
loop_
_entity.id
_entity.type
_entity.pdbx_description
1 polymer ?
#
loop_
_entity_poly.entity_id
_entity_poly.type
_entity_poly.pdbx_seq_one_letter_code
_entity_poly.pdbx_strand_id
1 'polypeptide(L)' 'GPLDRALERGAITMRGYDRALRLAWTLADLDGAAGPSADHIGRALFLRRGIGA' A
#
# COMPACT_ATOMS: atom_id res chain seq x y z
N GLY A 1 -8.08 6.17 5.86
CA GLY A 1 -6.83 5.38 5.99
C GLY A 1 -5.63 6.10 5.36
N PRO A 2 -4.40 5.58 5.49
CA PRO A 2 -3.21 6.18 4.91
C PRO A 2 -3.25 6.29 3.36
N LEU A 3 -3.90 5.33 2.70
CA LEU A 3 -4.11 5.36 1.24
C LEU A 3 -5.10 6.44 0.82
N ASP A 4 -6.21 6.61 1.56
CA ASP A 4 -7.23 7.63 1.26
C ASP A 4 -6.60 9.02 1.26
N ARG A 5 -5.78 9.33 2.29
CA ARG A 5 -5.06 10.62 2.35
C ARG A 5 -4.05 10.79 1.21
N ALA A 6 -3.45 9.71 0.71
CA ALA A 6 -2.53 9.80 -0.43
C ALA A 6 -3.28 10.07 -1.75
N LEU A 7 -4.48 9.50 -1.89
CA LEU A 7 -5.36 9.72 -3.03
C LEU A 7 -5.93 11.15 -3.02
N GLU A 8 -6.45 11.62 -1.89
CA GLU A 8 -6.99 12.98 -1.71
C GLU A 8 -5.95 14.07 -2.05
N ARG A 9 -4.67 13.81 -1.74
CA ARG A 9 -3.56 14.74 -2.05
C ARG A 9 -3.03 14.62 -3.48
N GLY A 10 -3.63 13.77 -4.32
CA GLY A 10 -3.16 13.51 -5.68
C GLY A 10 -1.80 12.80 -5.77
N ALA A 11 -1.27 12.29 -4.66
CA ALA A 11 0.02 11.60 -4.63
C ALA A 11 -0.05 10.20 -5.27
N ILE A 12 -1.26 9.64 -5.39
CA ILE A 12 -1.55 8.40 -6.12
C ILE A 12 -2.85 8.56 -6.91
N THR A 13 -2.99 7.81 -8.00
CA THR A 13 -4.26 7.69 -8.72
C THR A 13 -5.13 6.60 -8.09
N MET A 14 -6.42 6.53 -8.46
CA MET A 14 -7.30 5.43 -8.02
C MET A 14 -6.75 4.05 -8.39
N ARG A 15 -6.16 3.91 -9.58
CA ARG A 15 -5.44 2.68 -9.97
C ARG A 15 -4.21 2.41 -9.08
N GLY A 16 -3.53 3.47 -8.65
CA GLY A 16 -2.41 3.38 -7.71
C GLY A 16 -2.84 2.95 -6.31
N TYR A 17 -4.01 3.42 -5.87
CA TYR A 17 -4.68 3.00 -4.64
C TYR A 17 -4.99 1.50 -4.68
N ASP A 18 -5.69 1.03 -5.71
CA ASP A 18 -6.10 -0.38 -5.82
C ASP A 18 -4.91 -1.34 -5.83
N ARG A 19 -3.84 -0.97 -6.54
CA ARG A 19 -2.60 -1.78 -6.55
C ARG A 19 -1.91 -1.78 -5.19
N ALA A 20 -1.81 -0.63 -4.52
CA ALA A 20 -1.20 -0.54 -3.21
C ALA A 20 -1.97 -1.35 -2.18
N LEU A 21 -3.31 -1.32 -2.24
CA LEU A 21 -4.16 -2.14 -1.37
C LEU A 21 -3.98 -3.64 -1.63
N ARG A 22 -3.91 -4.08 -2.89
CA ARG A 22 -3.62 -5.49 -3.23
C ARG A 22 -2.26 -5.94 -2.69
N LEU A 23 -1.22 -5.13 -2.84
CA LEU A 23 0.11 -5.45 -2.30
C LEU A 23 0.12 -5.49 -0.77
N ALA A 24 -0.61 -4.58 -0.12
CA ALA A 24 -0.71 -4.57 1.34
C ALA A 24 -1.43 -5.81 1.89
N TRP A 25 -2.40 -6.36 1.15
CA TRP A 25 -3.01 -7.66 1.45
C TRP A 25 -2.01 -8.82 1.32
N THR A 26 -1.24 -8.88 0.23
CA THR A 26 -0.19 -9.89 0.09
C THR A 26 0.82 -9.83 1.23
N LEU A 27 1.22 -8.63 1.66
CA LEU A 27 2.12 -8.47 2.82
C LEU A 27 1.46 -8.94 4.12
N ALA A 28 0.16 -8.65 4.31
CA ALA A 28 -0.59 -9.15 5.46
C ALA A 28 -0.66 -10.68 5.48
N ASP A 29 -0.89 -11.31 4.32
CA ASP A 29 -0.94 -12.76 4.19
C ASP A 29 0.41 -13.40 4.55
N LEU A 30 1.51 -12.81 4.08
CA LEU A 30 2.88 -13.25 4.41
C LEU A 30 3.19 -13.12 5.90
N ASP A 31 2.69 -12.05 6.53
CA ASP A 31 2.88 -11.78 7.96
C ASP A 31 1.82 -12.50 8.83
N GLY A 32 0.92 -13.31 8.23
CA GLY A 32 -0.13 -14.06 8.93
C GLY A 32 -1.19 -13.18 9.61
N ALA A 33 -1.33 -11.92 9.19
CA ALA A 33 -2.24 -10.97 9.77
C ALA A 33 -3.67 -11.12 9.22
N ALA A 34 -4.67 -10.82 10.04
CA ALA A 34 -6.08 -10.82 9.63
C ALA A 34 -6.44 -9.72 8.60
N GLY A 35 -5.53 -8.78 8.37
CA GLY A 35 -5.68 -7.74 7.35
C GLY A 35 -4.51 -6.76 7.29
N PRO A 36 -4.52 -5.85 6.30
CA PRO A 36 -3.46 -4.87 6.10
C PRO A 36 -3.37 -3.89 7.27
N SER A 37 -2.17 -3.78 7.85
CA SER A 37 -1.83 -2.73 8.80
C SER A 37 -1.32 -1.48 8.07
N ALA A 38 -1.12 -0.39 8.82
CA ALA A 38 -0.47 0.80 8.27
C ALA A 38 0.98 0.52 7.80
N ASP A 39 1.68 -0.43 8.42
CA ASP A 39 3.01 -0.86 8.01
C ASP A 39 2.98 -1.57 6.65
N HIS A 40 2.05 -2.51 6.46
CA HIS A 40 1.88 -3.21 5.18
C HIS A 40 1.56 -2.22 4.05
N ILE A 41 0.73 -1.21 4.33
CA ILE A 41 0.43 -0.12 3.39
C ILE A 41 1.69 0.71 3.08
N GLY A 42 2.48 1.07 4.10
CA GLY A 42 3.74 1.79 3.93
C GLY A 42 4.73 1.04 3.05
N ARG A 43 4.94 -0.25 3.32
CA ARG A 43 5.79 -1.16 2.53
C ARG A 43 5.27 -1.32 1.11
N ALA A 44 3.97 -1.48 0.90
CA ALA A 44 3.36 -1.56 -0.43
C ALA A 44 3.59 -0.27 -1.26
N LEU A 45 3.45 0.90 -0.64
CA LEU A 45 3.72 2.18 -1.29
C LEU A 45 5.20 2.36 -1.63
N PHE A 46 6.10 1.92 -0.74
CA PHE A 46 7.55 1.93 -0.97
C PHE A 46 7.93 1.03 -2.14
N LEU A 47 7.52 -0.24 -2.13
CA LEU A 47 7.78 -1.20 -3.22
C LEU A 47 7.26 -0.69 -4.57
N ARG A 48 6.10 -0.02 -4.59
CA ARG A 48 5.52 0.56 -5.81
C ARG A 48 6.32 1.74 -6.37
N ARG A 49 6.96 2.55 -5.51
CA ARG A 49 7.83 3.64 -5.97
C ARG A 49 9.10 3.12 -6.65
N GLY A 50 9.35 1.81 -6.59
CA GLY A 50 10.58 1.17 -7.02
C GLY A 50 11.44 0.89 -5.80
N ILE A 51 11.94 -0.34 -5.70
CA ILE A 51 13.05 -0.67 -4.81
C ILE A 51 14.20 0.23 -5.27
N GLY A 52 14.46 1.29 -4.50
CA GLY A 52 15.54 2.21 -4.78
C GLY A 52 16.88 1.49 -4.57
N ALA A 53 17.48 1.08 -5.69
CA ALA A 53 18.91 0.91 -5.87
C ALA A 53 19.27 1.57 -7.20
#